data_AF-A0A1C3H2K9-F1
#
_entry.id   AF-A0A1C3H2K9-F1
#
_cell.length_a   1.000
_cell.length_b   1.000
_cell.length_c   1.000
_cell.angle_alpha   90.00
_cell.angle_beta   90.00
_cell.angle_gamma   90.00
#
_symmetry.space_group_name_H-M   'P 1'
#
loop_
_entity.id
_entity.type
_entity.pdbx_description
1 polymer ?
#
loop_
_entity_poly.entity_id
_entity_poly.type
_entity_poly.pdbx_seq_one_letter_code
_entity_poly.pdbx_strand_id
1 'polypeptide(L)' 'MQNIANKVVIITGASSGIGEATALKLAAEVVAFALAQPDDTNISEFTIGPTTQPW' A
#
# COMPACT_ATOMS: atom_id res chain seq x y z
N MET A 1 5.28 11.22 5.57
CA MET A 1 5.33 9.74 5.61
C MET A 1 4.87 9.14 6.94
N GLN A 2 4.84 9.84 8.08
CA GLN A 2 4.38 9.27 9.36
C GLN A 2 2.89 8.84 9.39
N ASN A 3 2.08 9.23 8.40
CA ASN A 3 0.61 9.07 8.46
C ASN A 3 0.07 7.68 8.04
N ILE A 4 0.90 6.75 7.56
CA ILE A 4 0.46 5.39 7.16
C ILE A 4 1.02 4.27 8.05
N ALA A 5 1.97 4.57 8.93
CA ALA A 5 2.56 3.55 9.82
C ALA A 5 1.47 2.95 10.72
N ASN A 6 1.47 1.62 10.86
CA ASN A 6 0.48 0.84 11.61
C ASN A 6 -0.98 1.06 11.16
N LYS A 7 -1.21 1.34 9.88
CA LYS A 7 -2.57 1.46 9.33
C LYS A 7 -2.89 0.33 8.36
N VAL A 8 -4.11 -0.17 8.48
CA VAL A 8 -4.76 -0.98 7.46
C VAL A 8 -5.67 -0.06 6.66
N VAL A 9 -5.52 -0.08 5.33
CA VAL A 9 -6.31 0.77 4.42
C VAL A 9 -7.08 -0.14 3.46
N ILE A 10 -8.38 0.11 3.32
CA ILE A 10 -9.23 -0.55 2.31
C ILE A 10 -9.67 0.52 1.33
N ILE A 11 -9.49 0.26 0.04
CA ILE A 11 -9.92 1.14 -1.05
C ILE A 11 -11.03 0.43 -1.82
N THR A 12 -12.21 1.04 -1.85
CA THR A 12 -13.33 0.60 -2.70
C THR A 12 -13.29 1.33 -4.04
N GLY A 13 -13.81 0.71 -5.10
CA GLY A 13 -13.78 1.32 -6.45
C GLY A 13 -12.37 1.47 -7.03
N ALA A 14 -11.42 0.64 -6.61
CA ALA A 14 -10.02 0.70 -7.06
C ALA A 14 -9.79 0.28 -8.53
N SER A 15 -10.85 -0.16 -9.23
CA SER A 15 -10.78 -0.60 -10.62
C SER A 15 -10.77 0.55 -11.63
N SER A 16 -11.12 1.78 -11.22
CA SER A 16 -11.13 2.94 -12.11
C SER A 16 -11.16 4.28 -11.37
N GLY A 17 -10.69 5.35 -12.01
CA GLY A 17 -10.91 6.72 -11.57
C GLY A 17 -10.17 7.07 -10.27
N ILE A 18 -10.87 7.72 -9.32
CA ILE A 18 -10.24 8.20 -8.08
C ILE A 18 -9.73 7.04 -7.22
N GLY A 19 -10.50 5.94 -7.13
CA GLY A 19 -10.12 4.77 -6.34
C GLY A 19 -8.84 4.12 -6.88
N GLU A 20 -8.74 3.97 -8.21
CA GLU A 20 -7.54 3.44 -8.89
C GLU A 20 -6.32 4.33 -8.63
N ALA A 21 -6.44 5.64 -8.88
CA ALA A 21 -5.34 6.58 -8.66
C ALA A 21 -4.87 6.59 -7.20
N THR A 22 -5.81 6.49 -6.25
CA THR A 22 -5.51 6.40 -4.81
C THR A 22 -4.77 5.10 -4.48
N ALA A 23 -5.20 3.97 -5.03
CA ALA A 23 -4.56 2.68 -4.82
C ALA A 23 -3.13 2.65 -5.35
N LEU A 24 -2.91 3.15 -6.57
CA LEU A 24 -1.58 3.27 -7.17
C LEU A 24 -0.67 4.18 -6.35
N LYS A 25 -1.18 5.35 -5.92
CA LYS A 25 -0.44 6.30 -5.09
C LYS A 25 -0.04 5.68 -3.76
N LEU A 26 -0.96 5.00 -3.09
CA LEU A 26 -0.70 4.37 -1.80
C LEU A 26 0.32 3.23 -1.93
N ALA A 27 0.21 2.39 -2.96
CA ALA A 27 1.19 1.33 -3.22
C ALA A 27 2.61 1.90 -3.38
N ALA A 28 2.76 2.98 -4.15
CA ALA A 28 4.05 3.65 -4.31
C ALA A 28 4.58 4.22 -2.98
N GLU A 29 3.71 4.80 -2.15
CA GLU A 29 4.10 5.32 -0.84
C GLU A 29 4.53 4.23 0.14
N VAL A 30 3.90 3.05 0.13
CA VAL A 30 4.32 1.95 0.98
C VAL A 30 5.67 1.39 0.54
N VAL A 31 5.91 1.27 -0.77
CA VAL A 31 7.24 0.86 -1.27
C VAL A 31 8.30 1.89 -0.88
N ALA A 32 8.02 3.18 -1.03
CA ALA A 32 8.93 4.24 -0.60
C ALA A 32 9.21 4.20 0.91
N PHE A 33 8.18 3.92 1.72
CA PHE A 33 8.35 3.70 3.16
C PHE A 33 9.30 2.53 3.44
N ALA A 34 9.10 1.38 2.78
CA ALA A 34 9.94 0.20 2.97
C ALA A 34 11.42 0.47 2.60
N LEU A 35 11.67 1.21 1.52
CA LEU A 35 13.02 1.59 1.08
C LEU A 35 13.68 2.63 2.00
N ALA A 36 12.89 3.43 2.71
CA ALA A 36 13.39 4.48 3.59
C ALA A 36 13.66 3.99 5.03
N GLN A 37 13.52 2.69 5.31
CA GLN A 37 13.82 2.16 6.62
C GLN A 37 15.32 2.22 6.93
N PRO A 38 15.71 2.37 8.21
CA PRO A 38 17.12 2.31 8.60
C PRO A 38 17.77 0.95 8.28
N ASP A 39 19.10 0.92 8.20
CA ASP A 39 19.87 -0.29 7.84
C ASP A 39 19.67 -1.47 8.81
N ASP A 40 19.20 -1.22 10.04
CA ASP A 40 18.93 -2.22 11.07
C ASP A 40 17.47 -2.75 11.04
N THR A 41 16.66 -2.29 10.09
CA THR A 41 15.24 -2.59 10.00
C THR A 41 14.95 -3.48 8.80
N ASN A 42 14.42 -4.68 9.05
CA ASN A 42 14.01 -5.61 8.01
C ASN A 42 12.49 -5.56 7.79
N ILE A 43 12.07 -5.41 6.53
CA ILE A 43 10.67 -5.58 6.11
C ILE A 43 10.52 -6.96 5.48
N SER A 44 9.90 -7.90 6.20
CA SER A 44 9.75 -9.29 5.74
C SER A 44 8.65 -9.48 4.70
N GLU A 45 7.57 -8.71 4.79
CA GLU A 45 6.42 -8.86 3.90
C GLU A 45 5.69 -7.52 3.71
N PHE A 46 5.18 -7.33 2.49
CA PHE A 46 4.16 -6.34 2.18
C PHE A 46 3.08 -6.98 1.31
N THR A 47 1.85 -7.03 1.83
CA THR A 47 0.72 -7.63 1.12
C THR A 47 -0.11 -6.56 0.40
N ILE A 48 -0.19 -6.63 -0.94
CA ILE A 48 -1.17 -5.91 -1.74
C ILE A 48 -1.95 -6.94 -2.54
N GLY A 49 -3.28 -6.92 -2.44
CA GLY A 49 -4.17 -7.78 -3.22
C GLY A 49 -5.31 -6.99 -3.84
N PRO A 50 -5.82 -7.41 -5.01
CA PRO A 50 -7.08 -6.88 -5.56
C PRO A 50 -8.25 -7.28 -4.67
N THR A 51 -9.24 -6.39 -4.49
CA THR A 51 -10.47 -6.70 -3.74
C THR A 51 -11.41 -7.63 -4.49
N THR A 52 -11.25 -7.76 -5.81
CA THR A 52 -11.96 -8.76 -6.62
C THR A 52 -11.11 -10.03 -6.68
N GLN A 53 -11.36 -10.96 -5.76
CA GLN A 53 -10.82 -12.31 -5.81
C GLN A 53 -11.92 -13.24 -6.35
N PRO A 54 -11.75 -13.79 -7.56
CA PRO A 54 -12.75 -14.64 -8.21
C PRO A 54 -12.65 -16.13 -7.80
N TRP A 55 -11.97 -16.44 -6.69
CA TRP A 55 -11.85 -17.79 -6.17
C TRP A 55 -12.76 -18.01 -4.96
#